data_AF-A0A4R5TSC7-F1
#
_entry.id   AF-A0A4R5TSC7-F1
#
_cell.length_a   1.000
_cell.length_b   1.000
_cell.length_c   1.000
_cell.angle_alpha   90.00
_cell.angle_beta   90.00
_cell.angle_gamma   90.00
#
_symmetry.space_group_name_H-M   'P 1'
#
loop_
_entity.id
_entity.type
_entity.pdbx_description
1 polymer ?
#
loop_
_entity_poly.entity_id
_entity_poly.type
_entity_poly.pdbx_seq_one_letter_code
_entity_poly.pdbx_strand_id
1 'polypeptide(L)'
;MRTLLVTSIAAIAILAAAAATSVASQPAPATFEQCAMLLPQGKIYTFEITGSVDTTAQAATLSGELSVSDGTQVDRSDESAAFGQCVARLLR
;
A
#
# COMPACT_ATOMS: atom_id res chain seq x y z
N MET A 1 -60.00 28.85 5.38
CA MET A 1 -60.13 29.08 3.92
C MET A 1 -58.72 29.05 3.34
N ARG A 2 -58.39 28.03 2.53
CA ARG A 2 -58.16 28.14 1.07
C ARG A 2 -56.99 29.09 0.80
N THR A 3 -55.81 28.63 0.40
CA THR A 3 -55.51 27.89 -0.84
C THR A 3 -54.10 27.26 -0.72
N LEU A 4 -53.94 25.94 -0.86
CA LEU A 4 -53.74 25.17 -2.10
C LEU A 4 -52.37 25.39 -2.78
N LEU A 5 -51.57 24.30 -2.75
CA LEU A 5 -50.64 23.77 -3.76
C LEU A 5 -49.84 24.74 -4.64
N VAL A 6 -48.51 24.56 -4.70
CA VAL A 6 -47.85 24.05 -5.93
C VAL A 6 -46.63 23.21 -5.56
N THR A 7 -46.64 21.99 -6.08
CA THR A 7 -45.59 20.97 -6.13
C THR A 7 -44.42 21.38 -7.02
N SER A 8 -43.19 21.28 -6.51
CA SER A 8 -41.99 21.22 -7.36
C SER A 8 -41.23 19.94 -7.04
N ILE A 9 -41.49 18.93 -7.87
CA ILE A 9 -40.74 17.69 -7.97
C ILE A 9 -39.36 18.07 -8.51
N ALA A 10 -38.32 17.90 -7.69
CA ALA A 10 -36.95 17.79 -8.20
C ALA A 10 -36.42 16.44 -7.72
N ALA A 11 -36.67 15.43 -8.55
CA ALA A 11 -36.02 14.14 -8.46
C ALA A 11 -34.51 14.35 -8.65
N ILE A 12 -33.77 14.41 -7.54
CA ILE A 12 -32.31 14.33 -7.61
C ILE A 12 -32.00 12.85 -7.76
N ALA A 13 -31.79 12.46 -9.01
CA ALA A 13 -31.34 11.14 -9.39
C ALA A 13 -30.03 10.81 -8.65
N ILE A 14 -30.05 9.67 -7.98
CA ILE A 14 -28.94 9.05 -7.28
C ILE A 14 -27.85 8.76 -8.31
N LEU A 15 -26.75 9.52 -8.27
CA LEU A 15 -25.49 9.09 -8.89
C LEU A 15 -24.67 8.39 -7.81
N ALA A 16 -24.99 7.12 -7.56
CA ALA A 16 -24.08 6.21 -6.90
C ALA A 16 -22.90 5.95 -7.85
N ALA A 17 -21.87 6.79 -7.77
CA ALA A 17 -20.58 6.48 -8.35
C ALA A 17 -19.96 5.35 -7.52
N ALA A 18 -20.36 4.12 -7.84
CA ALA A 18 -19.61 2.95 -7.44
C ALA A 18 -18.27 3.01 -8.17
N ALA A 19 -17.31 3.72 -7.58
CA ALA A 19 -15.91 3.58 -7.92
C ALA A 19 -15.49 2.16 -7.48
N ALA A 20 -15.85 1.18 -8.29
CA ALA A 20 -15.19 -0.12 -8.28
C ALA A 20 -13.77 0.14 -8.76
N THR A 21 -12.90 0.56 -7.85
CA THR A 21 -11.46 0.49 -8.09
C THR A 21 -11.16 -1.00 -8.19
N SER A 22 -11.16 -1.49 -9.42
CA SER A 22 -10.56 -2.76 -9.77
C SER A 22 -9.12 -2.68 -9.27
N VAL A 23 -8.87 -3.30 -8.12
CA VAL A 23 -7.53 -3.74 -7.76
C VAL A 23 -7.20 -4.81 -8.79
N ALA A 24 -6.75 -4.37 -9.96
CA ALA A 24 -6.06 -5.24 -10.88
C ALA A 24 -4.99 -5.90 -10.02
N SER A 25 -5.06 -7.22 -9.87
CA SER A 25 -4.04 -8.00 -9.19
C SER A 25 -2.74 -7.76 -9.94
N GLN A 26 -2.02 -6.70 -9.54
CA GLN A 26 -0.72 -6.41 -10.09
C GLN A 26 0.12 -7.64 -9.74
N PRO A 27 0.82 -8.22 -10.74
CA PRO A 27 1.71 -9.34 -10.50
C PRO A 27 2.53 -9.02 -9.26
N ALA A 28 2.64 -9.98 -8.34
CA ALA A 28 3.51 -9.81 -7.20
C ALA A 28 4.88 -9.35 -7.73
N PRO A 29 5.45 -8.29 -7.14
CA PRO A 29 6.75 -7.79 -7.56
C PRO A 29 7.71 -8.97 -7.61
N ALA A 30 8.35 -9.17 -8.76
CA ALA A 30 9.23 -10.32 -8.99
C ALA A 30 10.68 -9.99 -8.63
N THR A 31 11.03 -8.71 -8.48
CA THR A 31 12.40 -8.26 -8.19
C THR A 31 12.45 -7.05 -7.25
N PHE A 32 13.60 -6.81 -6.64
CA PHE A 32 13.85 -5.64 -5.80
C PHE A 32 13.73 -4.31 -6.56
N GLU A 33 14.12 -4.27 -7.83
CA GLU A 33 14.02 -3.08 -8.69
C GLU A 33 12.56 -2.68 -8.91
N GLN A 34 11.65 -3.65 -9.04
CA GLN A 34 10.22 -3.38 -9.14
C GLN A 34 9.67 -2.78 -7.84
N CYS A 35 10.18 -3.23 -6.68
CA CYS A 35 9.85 -2.60 -5.40
C CYS A 35 10.41 -1.18 -5.28
N ALA A 36 11.63 -0.94 -5.76
CA ALA A 36 12.27 0.37 -5.70
C ALA A 36 11.49 1.46 -6.45
N MET A 37 10.67 1.09 -7.46
CA MET A 37 9.77 2.02 -8.14
C MET A 37 8.70 2.64 -7.21
N LEU A 38 8.45 2.05 -6.04
CA LEU A 38 7.52 2.56 -5.04
C LEU A 38 8.15 3.64 -4.15
N LEU A 39 9.46 3.83 -4.21
CA LEU A 39 10.14 4.88 -3.47
C LEU A 39 10.08 6.22 -4.23
N PRO A 40 9.99 7.36 -3.52
CA PRO A 40 10.05 8.68 -4.16
C PRO A 40 11.29 8.86 -5.02
N GLN A 41 11.11 9.37 -6.24
CA GLN A 41 12.20 9.60 -7.19
C GLN A 41 13.13 10.75 -6.76
N GLY A 42 14.36 10.75 -7.29
CA GLY A 42 15.35 11.83 -7.07
C GLY A 42 16.13 11.72 -5.76
N LYS A 43 16.05 10.57 -5.08
CA LYS A 43 16.74 10.27 -3.83
C LYS A 43 17.49 8.94 -3.94
N ILE A 44 18.53 8.80 -3.13
CA ILE A 44 19.21 7.53 -2.90
C ILE A 44 18.71 6.98 -1.58
N TYR A 45 18.27 5.72 -1.59
CA TYR A 45 17.85 5.01 -0.39
C TYR A 45 18.83 3.89 -0.10
N THR A 46 19.07 3.67 1.19
CA THR A 46 19.74 2.48 1.72
C THR A 46 18.70 1.70 2.50
N PHE A 47 18.62 0.39 2.27
CA PHE A 47 17.75 -0.50 3.03
C PHE A 47 18.56 -1.66 3.60
N GLU A 48 18.15 -2.13 4.77
CA GLU A 48 18.76 -3.26 5.46
C GLU A 48 17.66 -4.25 5.86
N ILE A 49 17.89 -5.52 5.53
CA ILE A 49 17.00 -6.63 5.91
C ILE A 49 17.77 -7.48 6.91
N THR A 50 17.25 -7.58 8.12
CA THR A 50 17.79 -8.47 9.15
C THR A 50 16.75 -9.54 9.46
N GLY A 51 17.14 -10.81 9.50
CA GLY A 51 16.20 -11.90 9.75
C GLY A 51 16.84 -13.11 10.42
N SER A 52 15.99 -13.95 10.98
CA SER A 52 16.32 -15.24 11.58
C SER A 52 15.45 -16.33 10.98
N VAL A 53 16.07 -17.46 10.63
CA VAL A 53 15.40 -18.66 10.16
C VAL A 53 15.44 -19.70 11.27
N ASP A 54 14.27 -20.06 11.79
CA ASP A 54 14.15 -21.18 12.72
C ASP A 54 13.76 -22.44 11.96
N THR A 55 14.63 -23.44 11.99
CA THR A 55 14.44 -24.76 11.36
C THR A 55 14.23 -25.88 12.39
N THR A 56 14.06 -25.55 13.67
CA THR A 56 13.93 -26.52 14.76
C THR A 56 12.53 -27.13 14.84
N ALA A 57 11.52 -26.45 14.28
CA ALA A 57 10.15 -26.94 14.18
C ALA A 57 9.91 -27.77 12.90
N GLN A 58 8.76 -28.47 12.84
CA GLN A 58 8.36 -29.24 11.65
C GLN A 58 8.20 -28.37 10.38
N ALA A 59 7.99 -27.07 10.53
CA ALA A 59 7.98 -26.09 9.45
C ALA A 59 9.00 -24.99 9.75
N ALA A 60 9.84 -24.65 8.77
CA ALA A 60 10.77 -23.55 8.89
C ALA A 60 9.99 -22.23 8.99
N THR A 61 10.39 -21.38 9.94
CA THR A 61 9.80 -20.05 10.10
C THR A 61 10.85 -18.98 9.86
N LEU A 62 10.47 -17.93 9.11
CA LEU A 62 11.27 -16.75 8.87
C LEU A 62 10.68 -15.58 9.67
N SER A 63 11.53 -14.92 10.44
CA SER A 63 11.23 -13.67 11.12
C SER A 63 12.29 -12.63 10.78
N GLY A 64 11.94 -11.35 10.82
CA GLY A 64 12.89 -10.29 10.48
C GLY A 64 12.28 -8.91 10.49
N GLU A 65 13.13 -7.93 10.23
CA GLU A 65 12.82 -6.51 10.17
C GLU A 65 13.43 -5.92 8.90
N LEU A 66 12.77 -4.89 8.36
CA LEU A 66 13.28 -4.11 7.24
C LEU A 66 13.42 -2.65 7.67
N SER A 67 14.64 -2.13 7.57
CA SER A 67 14.92 -0.71 7.77
C SER A 67 15.17 -0.04 6.43
N VAL A 68 14.64 1.18 6.25
CA VAL A 68 14.85 2.01 5.05
C VAL A 68 15.23 3.42 5.47
N SER A 69 16.31 3.95 4.90
CA SER A 69 16.80 5.30 5.17
C SER A 69 17.15 6.00 3.86
N ASP A 70 16.87 7.31 3.79
CA ASP A 70 17.33 8.18 2.70
C ASP A 70 18.63 8.93 3.05
N GLY A 71 19.32 8.48 4.12
CA GLY A 71 20.52 9.12 4.65
C GLY A 71 20.26 10.37 5.50
N THR A 72 19.00 10.75 5.68
CA THR A 72 18.61 11.81 6.61
C THR A 72 18.19 11.25 7.96
N GLN A 73 18.16 12.10 9.00
CA GLN A 73 17.66 11.76 10.34
C GLN A 73 16.13 11.88 10.44
N VAL A 74 15.44 12.07 9.31
CA VAL A 74 13.99 12.23 9.28
C VAL A 74 13.35 10.85 9.18
N ASP A 75 12.38 10.58 10.06
CA ASP A 75 11.56 9.39 9.95
C ASP A 75 10.65 9.49 8.72
N ARG A 76 10.81 8.52 7.82
CA ARG A 76 10.13 8.42 6.52
C ARG A 76 9.42 7.06 6.40
N SER A 77 9.15 6.40 7.53
CA SER A 77 8.62 5.05 7.57
C SER A 77 7.32 4.92 6.76
N ASP A 78 6.44 5.92 6.85
CA ASP A 78 5.19 5.96 6.08
C ASP A 78 5.41 6.02 4.57
N GLU A 79 6.38 6.80 4.10
CA GLU A 79 6.73 6.92 2.68
C GLU A 79 7.38 5.63 2.13
N SER A 80 8.06 4.88 2.99
CA SER A 80 8.75 3.62 2.64
C SER A 80 7.91 2.35 2.88
N ALA A 81 6.73 2.46 3.50
CA ALA A 81 5.90 1.33 3.88
C ALA A 81 5.48 0.47 2.68
N ALA A 82 5.15 1.09 1.53
CA ALA A 82 4.78 0.38 0.31
C ALA A 82 5.96 -0.43 -0.26
N PHE A 83 7.17 0.13 -0.22
CA PHE A 83 8.40 -0.59 -0.56
C PHE A 83 8.62 -1.77 0.40
N GLY A 84 8.41 -1.58 1.71
CA GLY A 84 8.61 -2.66 2.68
C GLY A 84 7.64 -3.82 2.52
N GLN A 85 6.36 -3.54 2.26
CA GLN A 85 5.36 -4.56 1.94
C GLN A 85 5.66 -5.28 0.62
N CYS A 86 6.26 -4.58 -0.34
CA CYS A 86 6.71 -5.15 -1.60
C CYS A 86 7.87 -6.15 -1.37
N VAL A 87 8.90 -5.75 -0.63
CA VAL A 87 10.04 -6.61 -0.28
C VAL A 87 9.62 -7.80 0.57
N ALA A 88 8.71 -7.62 1.53
CA ALA A 88 8.20 -8.72 2.35
C ALA A 88 7.52 -9.82 1.52
N ARG A 89 6.91 -9.48 0.39
CA ARG A 89 6.33 -10.45 -0.56
C ARG A 89 7.35 -11.17 -1.43
N LEU A 90 8.56 -10.62 -1.58
CA LEU A 90 9.67 -11.31 -2.26
C LEU A 90 10.34 -12.37 -1.39
N LEU A 91 10.31 -12.17 -0.07
CA LEU A 91 10.98 -13.04 0.91
C LEU A 91 10.12 -14.21 1.40
N ARG A 92 8.85 -14.29 0.98
CA ARG A 92 7.87 -15.33 1.36
C ARG A 92 7.39 -16.08 0.12
#